data_AF-A0A5E3X6D0-F1
#
_entry.id   AF-A0A5E3X6D0-F1
#
_cell.length_a   1.000
_cell.length_b   1.000
_cell.length_c   1.000
_cell.angle_alpha   90.00
_cell.angle_beta   90.00
_cell.angle_gamma   90.00
#
_symmetry.space_group_name_H-M   'P 1'
#
loop_
_entity.id
_entity.type
_entity.pdbx_description
1 polymer ?
#
loop_
_entity_poly.entity_id
_entity_poly.type
_entity_poly.pdbx_seq_one_letter_code
_entity_poly.pdbx_strand_id
1 'polypeptide(L)'
;MAAYQIPTEVNTMSVFTTEDLGYSCDPLQSRENLREHLDGACLAVDDHKHFLKDELAELLNTPRYKRVASFYDRDPSIFDWYYSVYACESCDGPTNTVAAIVCGQATPKGQVVIVKDCPAHKWDCLKTGVDADEVAKTLWYYHKSGVSAEAEFAERTLLRILSS
;
A
#
# COMPACT_ATOMS: atom_id res chain seq x y z
N MET A 1 -22.52 10.70 -26.96
CA MET A 1 -21.75 9.69 -26.20
C MET A 1 -21.18 10.41 -24.99
N ALA A 2 -21.68 10.14 -23.79
CA ALA A 2 -21.13 10.72 -22.57
C ALA A 2 -19.74 10.12 -22.35
N ALA A 3 -18.71 10.96 -22.23
CA ALA A 3 -17.41 10.52 -21.78
C ALA A 3 -17.57 9.97 -20.36
N TYR A 4 -17.27 8.69 -20.17
CA TYR A 4 -17.15 8.12 -18.83
C TYR A 4 -16.03 8.87 -18.11
N GLN A 5 -16.37 9.79 -17.21
CA GLN A 5 -15.41 10.38 -16.30
C GLN A 5 -15.04 9.29 -15.28
N ILE A 6 -13.83 8.75 -15.44
CA ILE A 6 -13.24 7.85 -14.45
C ILE A 6 -13.10 8.65 -13.14
N PRO A 7 -13.56 8.13 -11.99
CA PRO A 7 -13.48 8.85 -10.72
C PRO A 7 -12.03 9.24 -10.40
N THR A 8 -11.79 10.53 -10.15
CA THR A 8 -10.48 11.10 -9.77
C THR A 8 -10.23 11.00 -8.26
N GLU A 9 -10.54 9.85 -7.65
CA GLU A 9 -10.21 9.61 -6.23
C GLU A 9 -8.90 8.84 -6.15
N VAL A 10 -7.92 9.41 -5.44
CA VAL A 10 -6.66 8.73 -5.15
C VAL A 10 -6.97 7.48 -4.33
N ASN A 11 -6.78 6.31 -4.93
CA ASN A 11 -7.14 5.02 -4.35
C ASN A 11 -5.96 4.06 -4.22
N THR A 12 -4.77 4.54 -4.58
CA THR A 12 -3.50 3.82 -4.45
C THR A 12 -2.38 4.77 -4.09
N MET A 13 -1.32 4.22 -3.52
CA MET A 13 -0.11 4.94 -3.14
C MET A 13 1.11 4.28 -3.79
N SER A 14 1.79 5.00 -4.66
CA SER A 14 3.11 4.62 -5.14
C SER A 14 4.15 4.93 -4.07
N VAL A 15 5.06 4.00 -3.85
CA VAL A 15 6.17 4.15 -2.91
C VAL A 15 7.46 4.04 -3.69
N PHE A 16 8.20 5.13 -3.74
CA PHE A 16 9.43 5.24 -4.53
C PHE A 16 10.68 5.00 -3.69
N THR A 17 11.73 4.53 -4.35
CA THR A 17 13.05 4.43 -3.75
C THR A 17 13.74 5.80 -3.76
N THR A 18 14.79 5.96 -2.94
CA THR A 18 15.61 7.19 -2.93
C THR A 18 16.24 7.49 -4.29
N GLU A 19 16.65 6.44 -5.02
CA GLU A 19 17.24 6.58 -6.35
C GLU A 19 16.23 7.10 -7.37
N ASP A 20 14.96 6.68 -7.28
CA ASP A 20 13.90 7.12 -8.19
C ASP A 20 13.65 8.64 -8.10
N LEU A 21 13.84 9.23 -6.91
CA LEU A 21 13.55 10.64 -6.65
C LEU A 21 14.77 11.56 -6.83
N GLY A 22 15.98 11.00 -6.92
CA GLY A 22 17.21 11.79 -7.11
C GLY A 22 17.63 12.66 -5.91
N TYR A 23 17.00 12.52 -4.74
CA TYR A 23 17.41 13.16 -3.49
C TYR A 23 18.25 12.22 -2.63
N SER A 24 19.21 12.74 -1.86
CA SER A 24 20.13 11.93 -1.04
C SER A 24 19.68 11.77 0.43
N CYS A 25 18.43 12.09 0.75
CA CYS A 25 17.94 11.99 2.12
C CYS A 25 17.53 10.55 2.47
N ASP A 26 17.81 10.14 3.71
CA ASP A 26 17.32 8.86 4.22
C ASP A 26 15.80 8.98 4.48
N PRO A 27 14.95 8.16 3.83
CA PRO A 27 13.51 8.21 4.03
C PRO A 27 13.09 7.91 5.47
N LEU A 28 13.91 7.19 6.25
CA LEU A 28 13.57 6.78 7.61
C LEU A 28 14.07 7.75 8.69
N GLN A 29 14.73 8.84 8.27
CA GLN A 29 15.24 9.87 9.18
C GLN A 29 14.12 10.65 9.86
N SER A 30 13.07 10.99 9.13
CA SER A 30 11.89 11.71 9.62
C SER A 30 10.63 11.19 8.93
N ARG A 31 9.46 11.44 9.53
CA ARG A 31 8.19 11.08 8.89
C ARG A 31 7.95 11.91 7.64
N GLU A 32 8.42 13.16 7.66
CA GLU A 32 8.33 14.09 6.54
C GLU A 32 9.16 13.58 5.35
N ASN A 33 10.39 13.10 5.58
CA ASN A 33 11.20 12.46 4.54
C ASN A 33 10.49 11.21 4.00
N LEU A 34 9.95 10.34 4.86
CA LEU A 34 9.21 9.15 4.42
C LEU A 34 8.04 9.54 3.52
N ARG A 35 7.30 10.59 3.90
CA ARG A 35 6.13 11.07 3.16
C ARG A 35 6.48 11.56 1.75
N GLU A 36 7.67 12.12 1.54
CA GLU A 36 8.15 12.54 0.20
C GLU A 36 8.31 11.35 -0.77
N HIS A 37 8.43 10.12 -0.25
CA HIS A 37 8.50 8.90 -1.05
C HIS A 37 7.14 8.32 -1.43
N LEU A 38 6.05 8.97 -1.01
CA LEU A 38 4.69 8.53 -1.26
C LEU A 38 4.00 9.46 -2.27
N ASP A 39 3.52 8.89 -3.37
CA ASP A 39 2.72 9.62 -4.35
C ASP A 39 1.38 8.95 -4.60
N GLY A 40 0.33 9.76 -4.59
CA GLY A 40 -1.04 9.30 -4.79
C GLY A 40 -1.30 8.98 -6.26
N ALA A 41 -1.86 7.81 -6.55
CA ALA A 41 -2.29 7.44 -7.89
C ALA A 41 -3.77 7.04 -7.92
N CYS A 42 -4.38 7.27 -9.08
CA CYS A 42 -5.77 6.92 -9.36
C CYS A 42 -5.79 5.73 -10.31
N LEU A 43 -6.21 4.56 -9.82
CA LEU A 43 -6.47 3.39 -10.65
C LEU A 43 -7.96 3.32 -10.98
N ALA A 44 -8.29 2.88 -12.19
CA ALA A 44 -9.67 2.62 -12.54
C ALA A 44 -10.23 1.43 -11.74
N VAL A 45 -11.50 1.52 -11.38
CA VAL A 45 -12.23 0.48 -10.66
C VAL A 45 -13.50 0.08 -11.40
N ASP A 46 -13.94 -1.16 -11.22
CA ASP A 46 -15.22 -1.65 -11.70
C ASP A 46 -16.40 -1.14 -10.83
N ASP A 47 -17.61 -1.56 -11.18
CA ASP A 47 -18.84 -1.21 -10.45
C ASP A 47 -18.84 -1.76 -9.00
N HIS A 48 -18.00 -2.76 -8.71
CA HIS A 48 -17.80 -3.38 -7.39
C HIS A 48 -16.61 -2.81 -6.63
N LYS A 49 -16.00 -1.72 -7.13
CA LYS A 49 -14.82 -1.07 -6.55
C LYS A 49 -13.54 -1.92 -6.59
N HIS A 50 -13.54 -3.04 -7.31
CA HIS A 50 -12.30 -3.76 -7.58
C HIS A 50 -11.48 -3.00 -8.61
N PHE A 51 -10.16 -3.01 -8.47
CA PHE A 51 -9.28 -2.47 -9.50
C PHE A 51 -9.48 -3.22 -10.82
N LEU A 52 -9.57 -2.48 -11.93
CA LEU A 52 -9.65 -3.09 -13.25
C LEU A 52 -8.40 -3.94 -13.51
N LYS A 53 -8.60 -4.97 -14.31
CA LYS A 53 -7.51 -5.84 -14.75
C LYS A 53 -6.46 -4.98 -15.47
N ASP A 54 -5.19 -5.24 -15.19
CA ASP A 54 -4.01 -4.59 -15.77
C ASP A 54 -3.65 -3.20 -15.22
N GLU A 55 -4.50 -2.52 -14.44
CA GLU A 55 -4.18 -1.22 -13.82
C GLU A 55 -2.92 -1.24 -12.96
N LEU A 56 -2.79 -2.28 -12.11
CA LEU A 56 -1.58 -2.48 -11.31
C LEU A 56 -0.36 -2.83 -12.16
N ALA A 57 -0.57 -3.53 -13.28
CA ALA A 57 0.50 -3.89 -14.21
C ALA A 57 1.04 -2.66 -14.93
N GLU A 58 0.17 -1.75 -15.33
CA GLU A 58 0.54 -0.47 -15.93
C GLU A 58 1.28 0.40 -14.93
N LEU A 59 0.78 0.54 -13.70
CA LEU A 59 1.40 1.37 -12.66
C LEU A 59 2.79 0.85 -12.25
N LEU A 60 2.96 -0.47 -12.16
CA LEU A 60 4.26 -1.10 -11.86
C LEU A 60 5.14 -1.29 -13.11
N ASN A 61 4.62 -0.92 -14.30
CA ASN A 61 5.27 -1.14 -15.59
C ASN A 61 5.73 -2.61 -15.79
N THR A 62 4.92 -3.57 -15.33
CA THR A 62 5.19 -5.01 -15.47
C THR A 62 3.90 -5.83 -15.46
N PRO A 63 3.75 -6.83 -16.34
CA PRO A 63 2.64 -7.78 -16.27
C PRO A 63 2.78 -8.77 -15.10
N ARG A 64 3.93 -8.79 -14.41
CA ARG A 64 4.24 -9.73 -13.32
C ARG A 64 4.50 -9.00 -12.03
N TYR A 65 3.48 -8.96 -11.19
CA TYR A 65 3.54 -8.41 -9.85
C TYR A 65 2.93 -9.39 -8.85
N LYS A 66 3.33 -9.26 -7.58
CA LYS A 66 2.82 -10.07 -6.48
C LYS A 66 2.52 -9.21 -5.27
N ARG A 67 1.58 -9.64 -4.45
CA ARG A 67 1.38 -9.09 -3.11
C ARG A 67 2.53 -9.56 -2.22
N VAL A 68 3.29 -8.63 -1.64
CA VAL A 68 4.46 -8.92 -0.80
C VAL A 68 4.17 -8.77 0.69
N ALA A 69 3.18 -7.97 1.06
CA ALA A 69 2.80 -7.77 2.45
C ALA A 69 1.34 -7.31 2.57
N SER A 70 0.78 -7.53 3.76
CA SER A 70 -0.47 -6.90 4.20
C SER A 70 -0.29 -6.41 5.63
N PHE A 71 -0.82 -5.24 5.94
CA PHE A 71 -0.68 -4.63 7.25
C PHE A 71 -1.90 -3.76 7.55
N TYR A 72 -2.26 -3.61 8.83
CA TYR A 72 -3.39 -2.77 9.22
C TYR A 72 -2.97 -1.31 9.36
N ASP A 73 -3.96 -0.42 9.38
CA ASP A 73 -3.73 0.94 9.83
C ASP A 73 -3.29 0.96 11.30
N ARG A 74 -2.50 1.97 11.67
CA ARG A 74 -2.06 2.18 13.06
C ARG A 74 -3.23 2.38 14.03
N ASP A 75 -4.40 2.81 13.54
CA ASP A 75 -5.60 2.90 14.36
C ASP A 75 -6.08 1.48 14.74
N PRO A 76 -6.01 1.11 16.03
CA PRO A 76 -6.37 -0.23 16.47
C PRO A 76 -7.88 -0.50 16.38
N SER A 77 -8.73 0.51 16.13
CA SER A 77 -10.17 0.32 15.96
C SER A 77 -10.56 -0.16 14.56
N ILE A 78 -9.65 -0.07 13.59
CA ILE A 78 -9.90 -0.43 12.19
C ILE A 78 -9.68 -1.93 12.00
N PHE A 79 -10.74 -2.69 11.74
CA PHE A 79 -10.61 -4.13 11.47
C PHE A 79 -11.23 -4.56 10.15
N ASP A 80 -12.08 -3.72 9.58
CA ASP A 80 -12.85 -4.01 8.37
C ASP A 80 -12.03 -3.93 7.08
N TRP A 81 -10.92 -3.18 7.08
CA TRP A 81 -10.00 -3.06 5.95
C TRP A 81 -8.53 -3.09 6.40
N TYR A 82 -7.62 -3.30 5.46
CA TYR A 82 -6.17 -3.30 5.66
C TYR A 82 -5.46 -2.77 4.39
N TYR A 83 -4.16 -2.52 4.48
CA TYR A 83 -3.33 -2.18 3.33
C TYR A 83 -2.69 -3.44 2.75
N SER A 84 -2.63 -3.52 1.42
CA SER A 84 -1.91 -4.55 0.67
C SER A 84 -0.79 -3.91 -0.14
N VAL A 85 0.42 -4.47 -0.06
CA VAL A 85 1.60 -4.00 -0.80
C VAL A 85 1.85 -4.92 -1.99
N TYR A 86 1.93 -4.34 -3.19
CA TYR A 86 2.26 -5.01 -4.44
C TYR A 86 3.60 -4.55 -4.97
N ALA A 87 4.43 -5.50 -5.40
CA ALA A 87 5.73 -5.23 -5.99
C ALA A 87 5.92 -6.07 -7.25
N CYS A 88 6.81 -5.63 -8.13
CA CYS A 88 7.25 -6.43 -9.27
C CYS A 88 7.86 -7.76 -8.78
N GLU A 89 7.55 -8.88 -9.46
CA GLU A 89 8.09 -10.19 -9.07
C GLU A 89 9.60 -10.29 -9.28
N SER A 90 10.13 -9.63 -10.32
CA SER A 90 11.54 -9.63 -10.69
C SER A 90 11.95 -8.21 -11.05
N CYS A 91 12.65 -7.55 -10.14
CA CYS A 91 13.19 -6.22 -10.33
C CYS A 91 14.67 -6.22 -9.91
N ASP A 92 15.54 -5.70 -10.79
CA ASP A 92 16.97 -5.52 -10.50
C ASP A 92 17.27 -4.16 -9.83
N GLY A 93 16.24 -3.38 -9.52
CA GLY A 93 16.35 -2.08 -8.89
C GLY A 93 16.81 -2.12 -7.42
N PRO A 94 17.03 -0.94 -6.82
CA PRO A 94 17.42 -0.81 -5.42
C PRO A 94 16.32 -1.29 -4.48
N THR A 95 16.70 -1.68 -3.26
CA THR A 95 15.74 -2.03 -2.21
C THR A 95 14.88 -0.83 -1.86
N ASN A 96 13.56 -1.03 -1.81
CA ASN A 96 12.62 -0.04 -1.33
C ASN A 96 12.58 -0.06 0.21
N THR A 97 13.37 0.80 0.84
CA THR A 97 13.53 0.86 2.30
C THR A 97 12.24 1.27 3.02
N VAL A 98 11.39 2.07 2.39
CA VAL A 98 10.08 2.46 2.93
C VAL A 98 9.14 1.27 2.96
N ALA A 99 9.02 0.53 1.84
CA ALA A 99 8.20 -0.66 1.78
C ALA A 99 8.71 -1.78 2.69
N ALA A 100 10.03 -1.88 2.86
CA ALA A 100 10.66 -2.88 3.72
C ALA A 100 10.21 -2.78 5.20
N ILE A 101 9.73 -1.62 5.66
CA ILE A 101 9.19 -1.43 7.02
C ILE A 101 8.12 -2.48 7.36
N VAL A 102 7.24 -2.79 6.41
CA VAL A 102 6.07 -3.66 6.61
C VAL A 102 6.18 -5.01 5.90
N CYS A 103 7.26 -5.26 5.18
CA CYS A 103 7.44 -6.47 4.39
C CYS A 103 8.15 -7.62 5.13
N GLY A 104 8.52 -7.42 6.40
CA GLY A 104 9.15 -8.45 7.23
C GLY A 104 10.48 -8.93 6.62
N GLN A 105 10.53 -10.21 6.22
CA GLN A 105 11.71 -10.79 5.58
C GLN A 105 11.82 -10.47 4.08
N ALA A 106 10.74 -10.00 3.45
CA ALA A 106 10.77 -9.63 2.04
C ALA A 106 11.44 -8.27 1.86
N THR A 107 12.34 -8.19 0.87
CA THR A 107 13.04 -6.97 0.47
C THR A 107 12.55 -6.53 -0.90
N PRO A 108 11.39 -5.86 -0.99
CA PRO A 108 10.89 -5.37 -2.27
C PRO A 108 11.91 -4.44 -2.92
N LYS A 109 12.01 -4.51 -4.23
CA LYS A 109 12.94 -3.72 -5.05
C LYS A 109 12.17 -2.83 -6.01
N GLY A 110 12.71 -1.64 -6.27
CA GLY A 110 12.10 -0.61 -7.10
C GLY A 110 10.81 -0.04 -6.50
N GLN A 111 9.99 0.56 -7.36
CA GLN A 111 8.68 1.07 -6.97
C GLN A 111 7.77 -0.06 -6.47
N VAL A 112 7.00 0.23 -5.42
CA VAL A 112 5.89 -0.62 -4.98
C VAL A 112 4.60 0.19 -4.91
N VAL A 113 3.47 -0.51 -4.86
CA VAL A 113 2.14 0.09 -4.77
C VAL A 113 1.44 -0.41 -3.51
N ILE A 114 0.88 0.51 -2.74
CA ILE A 114 0.03 0.23 -1.57
C ILE A 114 -1.41 0.55 -1.94
N VAL A 115 -2.32 -0.36 -1.64
CA VAL A 115 -3.76 -0.19 -1.85
C VAL A 115 -4.54 -0.54 -0.59
N LYS A 116 -5.73 0.02 -0.43
CA LYS A 116 -6.70 -0.50 0.55
C LYS A 116 -7.33 -1.79 0.03
N ASP A 117 -7.49 -2.74 0.94
CA ASP A 117 -7.99 -4.08 0.67
C ASP A 117 -8.91 -4.50 1.81
N CYS A 118 -9.82 -5.43 1.55
CA CYS A 118 -10.78 -5.91 2.53
C CYS A 118 -11.28 -7.33 2.20
N PRO A 119 -11.96 -8.01 3.14
CA PRO A 119 -12.63 -9.27 2.84
C PRO A 119 -13.63 -9.12 1.69
N ALA A 120 -13.79 -10.16 0.86
CA ALA A 120 -14.64 -10.16 -0.33
C ALA A 120 -16.05 -9.59 -0.11
N HIS A 121 -16.68 -9.90 1.03
CA HIS A 121 -18.05 -9.45 1.37
C HIS A 121 -18.15 -7.99 1.84
N LYS A 122 -17.04 -7.25 1.95
CA LYS A 122 -17.01 -5.84 2.39
C LYS A 122 -16.65 -4.85 1.29
N TRP A 123 -16.33 -5.31 0.08
CA TRP A 123 -15.90 -4.45 -1.03
C TRP A 123 -16.92 -3.38 -1.38
N ASP A 124 -18.21 -3.73 -1.40
CA ASP A 124 -19.30 -2.79 -1.67
C ASP A 124 -19.38 -1.62 -0.66
N CYS A 125 -18.80 -1.80 0.53
CA CYS A 125 -18.77 -0.79 1.60
C CYS A 125 -17.41 -0.10 1.76
N LEU A 126 -16.38 -0.56 1.05
CA LEU A 126 -15.02 -0.05 1.21
C LEU A 126 -14.90 1.34 0.57
N LYS A 127 -14.46 2.32 1.36
CA LYS A 127 -13.96 3.59 0.82
C LYS A 127 -12.52 3.39 0.35
N THR A 128 -12.34 3.30 -0.96
CA THR A 128 -11.05 3.01 -1.60
C THR A 128 -10.05 4.17 -1.50
N GLY A 129 -10.47 5.37 -1.14
CA GLY A 129 -9.60 6.53 -0.98
C GLY A 129 -8.40 6.26 -0.06
N VAL A 130 -7.20 6.58 -0.54
CA VAL A 130 -5.93 6.44 0.18
C VAL A 130 -5.32 7.82 0.38
N ASP A 131 -5.03 8.15 1.64
CA ASP A 131 -4.37 9.40 2.01
C ASP A 131 -2.89 9.14 2.31
N ALA A 132 -2.01 9.88 1.64
CA ALA A 132 -0.57 9.69 1.77
C ALA A 132 -0.04 10.05 3.16
N ASP A 133 -0.66 11.01 3.86
CA ASP A 133 -0.25 11.38 5.22
C ASP A 133 -0.65 10.30 6.23
N GLU A 134 -1.82 9.68 6.08
CA GLU A 134 -2.22 8.52 6.90
C GLU A 134 -1.34 7.29 6.62
N VAL A 135 -1.03 6.99 5.35
CA VAL A 135 -0.08 5.92 5.02
C VAL A 135 1.30 6.21 5.62
N ALA A 136 1.80 7.44 5.51
CA ALA A 136 3.07 7.84 6.12
C ALA A 136 3.06 7.68 7.65
N LYS A 137 1.98 8.10 8.32
CA LYS A 137 1.82 7.93 9.77
C LYS A 137 1.82 6.46 10.16
N THR A 138 1.14 5.61 9.41
CA THR A 138 1.06 4.17 9.67
C THR A 138 2.41 3.48 9.45
N LEU A 139 3.09 3.74 8.34
CA LEU A 139 4.45 3.23 8.09
C LEU A 139 5.44 3.71 9.15
N TRP A 140 5.37 4.98 9.54
CA TRP A 140 6.20 5.52 10.61
C TRP A 140 5.95 4.86 11.96
N TYR A 141 4.69 4.53 12.27
CA TYR A 141 4.33 3.77 13.47
C TYR A 141 5.03 2.41 13.48
N TYR A 142 4.92 1.61 12.41
CA TYR A 142 5.59 0.31 12.31
C TYR A 142 7.11 0.44 12.43
N HIS A 143 7.69 1.44 11.76
CA HIS A 143 9.12 1.69 11.84
C HIS A 143 9.60 2.03 13.26
N LYS A 144 8.87 2.90 13.98
CA LYS A 144 9.30 3.36 15.32
C LYS A 144 8.90 2.43 16.46
N SER A 145 7.80 1.69 16.33
CA SER A 145 7.38 0.73 17.35
C SER A 145 8.19 -0.55 17.31
N GLY A 146 8.74 -0.91 16.14
CA GLY A 146 9.41 -2.19 15.92
C GLY A 146 8.44 -3.37 15.90
N VAL A 147 7.12 -3.11 15.87
CA VAL A 147 6.09 -4.15 15.76
C VAL A 147 6.21 -4.82 14.40
N SER A 148 6.13 -6.16 14.40
CA SER A 148 6.04 -6.92 13.16
C SER A 148 4.67 -6.74 12.53
N ALA A 149 4.63 -6.10 11.36
CA ALA A 149 3.41 -5.95 10.58
C ALA A 149 2.74 -7.29 10.26
N GLU A 150 3.54 -8.33 9.99
CA GLU A 150 3.04 -9.70 9.75
C GLU A 150 2.34 -10.27 10.99
N ALA A 151 2.97 -10.15 12.17
CA ALA A 151 2.42 -10.69 13.41
C ALA A 151 1.13 -9.95 13.81
N GLU A 152 1.14 -8.61 13.73
CA GLU A 152 -0.03 -7.80 14.02
C GLU A 152 -1.16 -8.09 13.02
N PHE A 153 -0.84 -8.25 11.73
CA PHE A 153 -1.82 -8.61 10.71
C PHE A 153 -2.47 -9.95 11.00
N ALA A 154 -1.69 -10.96 11.41
CA ALA A 154 -2.22 -12.27 11.80
C ALA A 154 -3.15 -12.18 13.01
N GLU A 155 -2.72 -11.48 14.07
CA GLU A 155 -3.51 -11.30 15.30
C GLU A 155 -4.82 -10.56 15.04
N ARG A 156 -4.76 -9.40 14.37
CA ARG A 156 -5.95 -8.58 14.07
C ARG A 156 -6.90 -9.28 13.11
N THR A 157 -6.36 -10.06 12.17
CA THR A 157 -7.18 -10.91 11.30
C THR A 157 -7.92 -11.98 12.10
N LEU A 158 -7.26 -12.62 13.06
CA LEU A 158 -7.90 -13.61 13.93
C LEU A 158 -9.00 -12.97 14.79
N LEU A 159 -8.72 -11.84 15.43
CA LEU A 159 -9.71 -11.09 16.22
C LEU A 159 -10.93 -10.71 15.40
N ARG A 160 -10.73 -10.26 14.16
CA ARG A 160 -11.81 -9.96 13.22
C ARG A 160 -12.68 -11.17 12.92
N ILE A 161 -12.07 -12.33 12.64
CA ILE A 161 -12.80 -13.58 12.34
C ILE A 161 -13.59 -14.06 13.56
N LEU A 162 -13.06 -13.88 14.77
CA LEU A 162 -13.74 -14.28 16.01
C LEU A 162 -14.88 -13.32 16.39
N SER A 163 -14.85 -12.08 15.91
CA SER A 163 -15.84 -11.04 16.21
C SER A 163 -16.96 -10.95 15.17
N SER A 164 -16.85 -11.69 14.05
CA SER A 164 -17.80 -11.75 12.94
C SER A 164 -18.74 -12.93 13.03
#